data_AF-A0A7W1YE20-F1
#
_entry.id   AF-A0A7W1YE20-F1
#
_cell.length_a   1.000
_cell.length_b   1.000
_cell.length_c   1.000
_cell.angle_alpha   90.00
_cell.angle_beta   90.00
_cell.angle_gamma   90.00
#
_symmetry.space_group_name_H-M   'P 1'
#
loop_
_entity.id
_entity.type
_entity.pdbx_description
1 polymer ?
#
loop_
_entity_poly.entity_id
_entity_poly.type
_entity_poly.pdbx_seq_one_letter_code
_entity_poly.pdbx_strand_id
1 'polypeptide(L)'
;MGGSNANNDVSSTFIIAYYNAARADMMQRLILRESMLTVFLVAVAALTSVAFSGGTSQRYAFFAIPILGFGVAASYVHHVAAVRALWTYLTTEYQQDVETLLGRLPLPRHFDISASHPEMASSRMIRLAGTLALIVVPQILATAAGAVTLGLNGPAVWAFTISIVAIAGTMVFLIYGYLSRSKRRQIAEQLRLLGRTRTTHNSAIP
;
A
#
# COMPACT_ATOMS: atom_id res chain seq x y z
N MET A 1 34.41 19.12 -34.47
CA MET A 1 34.28 17.99 -33.52
C MET A 1 33.62 18.43 -32.20
N GLY A 2 32.39 18.95 -32.23
CA GLY A 2 31.73 19.52 -31.03
C GLY A 2 30.33 18.99 -30.70
N GLY A 3 29.85 17.95 -31.39
CA GLY A 3 28.45 17.49 -31.28
C GLY A 3 28.13 16.46 -30.18
N SER A 4 29.14 15.94 -29.48
CA SER A 4 28.95 14.87 -28.48
C SER A 4 28.32 15.37 -27.17
N ASN A 5 28.71 16.56 -26.71
CA ASN A 5 28.30 17.04 -25.38
C ASN A 5 26.82 17.45 -25.32
N ALA A 6 26.29 18.09 -26.38
CA ALA A 6 24.91 18.56 -26.40
C ALA A 6 23.88 17.42 -26.32
N ASN A 7 24.14 16.27 -26.94
CA ASN A 7 23.22 15.12 -26.90
C ASN A 7 23.19 14.43 -25.54
N ASN A 8 24.32 14.42 -24.82
CA ASN A 8 24.40 13.86 -23.47
C ASN A 8 23.70 14.75 -22.44
N ASP A 9 23.74 16.07 -22.63
CA ASP A 9 23.06 17.05 -21.77
C ASP A 9 21.52 16.95 -21.90
N VAL A 10 21.01 16.74 -23.12
CA VAL A 10 19.56 16.55 -23.35
C VAL A 10 19.08 15.22 -22.74
N SER A 11 19.84 14.14 -22.93
CA SER A 11 19.49 12.81 -22.43
C SER A 11 19.50 12.76 -20.90
N SER A 12 20.52 13.36 -20.27
CA SER A 12 20.60 13.46 -18.80
C SER A 12 19.48 14.30 -18.21
N THR A 13 19.11 15.42 -18.85
CA THR A 13 18.00 16.27 -18.41
C THR A 13 16.66 15.53 -18.48
N PHE A 14 16.42 14.76 -19.56
CA PHE A 14 15.19 13.96 -19.70
C PHE A 14 15.09 12.88 -18.63
N ILE A 15 16.19 12.17 -18.36
CA ILE A 15 16.28 11.16 -17.29
C ILE A 15 15.98 11.79 -15.92
N ILE A 16 16.61 12.91 -15.58
CA ILE A 16 16.35 13.59 -14.31
C ILE A 16 14.89 14.03 -14.20
N ALA A 17 14.31 14.57 -15.28
CA ALA A 17 12.91 14.98 -15.32
C ALA A 17 11.95 13.79 -15.12
N TYR A 18 12.20 12.66 -15.79
CA TYR A 18 11.41 11.45 -15.63
C TYR A 18 11.48 10.90 -14.20
N TYR A 19 12.68 10.83 -13.62
CA TYR A 19 12.86 10.41 -12.23
C TYR A 19 12.08 11.30 -11.25
N ASN A 20 12.16 12.62 -11.43
CA ASN A 20 11.42 13.57 -10.59
C ASN A 20 9.91 13.43 -10.75
N ALA A 21 9.41 13.21 -11.98
CA ALA A 21 8.00 12.97 -12.25
C ALA A 21 7.50 11.69 -11.57
N ALA A 22 8.25 10.59 -11.68
CA ALA A 22 7.88 9.32 -11.05
C ALA A 22 7.92 9.40 -9.51
N ARG A 23 8.87 10.16 -8.96
CA ARG A 23 8.92 10.46 -7.51
C ARG A 23 7.70 11.28 -7.08
N ALA A 24 7.30 12.28 -7.85
CA ALA A 24 6.12 13.09 -7.57
C ALA A 24 4.84 12.24 -7.60
N ASP A 25 4.67 11.36 -8.60
CA ASP A 25 3.54 10.43 -8.66
C ASP A 25 3.51 9.50 -7.44
N MET A 26 4.66 8.97 -7.02
CA MET A 26 4.74 8.13 -5.82
C MET A 26 4.32 8.89 -4.55
N MET A 27 4.74 10.15 -4.39
CA MET A 27 4.34 10.99 -3.27
C MET A 27 2.85 11.31 -3.30
N GLN A 28 2.30 11.66 -4.46
CA GLN A 28 0.87 11.92 -4.63
C GLN A 28 0.03 10.70 -4.26
N ARG A 29 0.46 9.52 -4.69
CA ARG A 29 -0.14 8.24 -4.30
C ARG A 29 -0.09 8.05 -2.78
N LEU A 30 1.06 8.27 -2.13
CA LEU A 30 1.14 8.15 -0.66
C LEU A 30 0.16 9.08 0.07
N ILE A 31 0.00 10.31 -0.41
CA ILE A 31 -0.95 11.28 0.12
C ILE A 31 -2.40 10.80 -0.09
N LEU A 32 -2.74 10.29 -1.27
CA LEU A 32 -4.08 9.74 -1.55
C LEU A 32 -4.43 8.58 -0.62
N ARG A 33 -3.47 7.70 -0.32
CA ARG A 33 -3.65 6.61 0.65
C ARG A 33 -4.02 7.13 2.04
N GLU A 34 -3.35 8.17 2.51
CA GLU A 34 -3.61 8.76 3.84
C GLU A 34 -4.94 9.49 3.85
N SER A 35 -5.26 10.22 2.78
CA SER A 35 -6.55 10.87 2.60
C SER A 35 -7.72 9.87 2.64
N MET A 36 -7.59 8.68 2.04
CA MET A 36 -8.62 7.63 2.11
C MET A 36 -8.93 7.21 3.56
N LEU A 37 -7.91 7.10 4.41
CA LEU A 37 -8.11 6.76 5.82
C LEU A 37 -8.78 7.91 6.58
N THR A 38 -8.37 9.15 6.33
CA THR A 38 -9.01 10.33 6.93
C THR A 38 -10.48 10.43 6.53
N VAL A 39 -10.79 10.28 5.24
CA VAL A 39 -12.16 10.31 4.73
C VAL A 39 -13.00 9.18 5.33
N PHE A 40 -12.44 7.97 5.46
CA PHE A 40 -13.09 6.86 6.13
C PHE A 40 -13.44 7.21 7.58
N LEU A 41 -12.49 7.74 8.36
CA LEU A 41 -12.73 8.10 9.76
C LEU A 41 -13.78 9.21 9.91
N VAL A 42 -13.77 10.20 9.02
CA VAL A 42 -14.81 11.24 8.97
C VAL A 42 -16.19 10.64 8.66
N ALA A 43 -16.26 9.73 7.68
CA ALA A 43 -17.50 9.04 7.34
C ALA A 43 -18.01 8.18 8.51
N VAL A 44 -17.12 7.48 9.21
CA VAL A 44 -17.45 6.71 10.41
C VAL A 44 -17.98 7.61 11.52
N ALA A 45 -17.34 8.75 11.78
CA ALA A 45 -17.79 9.71 12.77
C ALA A 45 -19.20 10.27 12.44
N ALA A 46 -19.42 10.61 11.17
CA ALA A 46 -20.72 11.08 10.69
C ALA A 46 -21.82 10.03 10.84
N LEU A 47 -21.58 8.79 10.40
CA LEU A 47 -22.56 7.69 10.52
C LEU A 47 -22.84 7.34 11.99
N THR A 48 -21.81 7.38 12.84
CA THR A 48 -21.94 7.15 14.28
C THR A 48 -22.80 8.25 14.92
N SER A 49 -22.59 9.51 14.55
CA SER A 49 -23.39 10.65 15.02
C SER A 49 -24.86 10.51 14.63
N VAL A 50 -25.15 10.14 13.38
CA VAL A 50 -26.52 9.87 12.90
C VAL A 50 -27.15 8.70 13.65
N ALA A 51 -26.39 7.62 13.87
CA ALA A 51 -26.88 6.42 14.55
C ALA A 51 -27.25 6.67 16.02
N PHE A 52 -26.49 7.53 16.72
CA PHE A 52 -26.76 7.87 18.12
C PHE A 52 -27.85 8.94 18.30
N SER A 53 -27.99 9.87 17.37
CA SER A 53 -28.98 10.96 17.48
C SER A 53 -30.39 10.59 17.03
N GLY A 54 -30.53 9.52 16.23
CA GLY A 54 -31.81 9.12 15.64
C GLY A 54 -32.58 8.03 16.39
N GLY A 55 -33.75 7.68 15.85
CA GLY A 55 -34.57 6.57 16.30
C GLY A 55 -34.09 5.20 15.78
N THR A 56 -34.93 4.17 15.93
CA THR A 56 -34.59 2.78 15.58
C THR A 56 -34.13 2.62 14.13
N SER A 57 -34.74 3.34 13.18
CA SER A 57 -34.33 3.30 11.76
C SER A 57 -32.91 3.82 11.52
N GLN A 58 -32.48 4.85 12.25
CA GLN A 58 -31.16 5.46 12.07
C GLN A 58 -30.05 4.62 12.69
N ARG A 59 -30.35 3.80 13.72
CA ARG A 59 -29.38 2.88 14.34
C ARG A 59 -28.83 1.83 13.36
N TYR A 60 -29.56 1.52 12.27
CA TYR A 60 -29.03 0.66 11.20
C TYR A 60 -27.80 1.24 10.50
N ALA A 61 -27.53 2.55 10.63
CA ALA A 61 -26.31 3.17 10.11
C ALA A 61 -25.03 2.57 10.72
N PHE A 62 -25.09 1.98 11.92
CA PHE A 62 -23.96 1.25 12.51
C PHE A 62 -23.48 0.08 11.62
N PHE A 63 -24.41 -0.59 10.93
CA PHE A 63 -24.10 -1.73 10.07
C PHE A 63 -23.59 -1.31 8.67
N ALA A 64 -23.71 -0.03 8.30
CA ALA A 64 -23.10 0.50 7.08
C ALA A 64 -21.57 0.67 7.21
N ILE A 65 -21.08 0.93 8.43
CA ILE A 65 -19.65 1.18 8.71
C ILE A 65 -18.75 0.00 8.29
N PRO A 66 -19.05 -1.27 8.63
CA PRO A 66 -18.33 -2.44 8.13
C PRO A 66 -18.23 -2.53 6.60
N ILE A 67 -19.30 -2.19 5.89
CA ILE A 67 -19.33 -2.24 4.42
C ILE A 67 -18.40 -1.18 3.84
N LEU A 68 -18.41 0.04 4.39
CA LEU A 68 -17.46 1.09 4.02
C LEU A 68 -16.02 0.68 4.34
N GLY A 69 -15.80 0.06 5.50
CA GLY A 69 -14.49 -0.43 5.92
C GLY A 69 -13.92 -1.48 4.95
N PHE A 70 -14.77 -2.37 4.44
CA PHE A 70 -14.39 -3.33 3.40
C PHE A 70 -13.97 -2.63 2.09
N GLY A 71 -14.76 -1.67 1.61
CA GLY A 71 -14.42 -0.91 0.40
C GLY A 71 -13.10 -0.13 0.52
N VAL A 72 -12.86 0.47 1.68
CA VAL A 72 -11.62 1.19 1.98
C VAL A 72 -10.43 0.22 2.07
N ALA A 73 -10.59 -0.95 2.71
CA ALA A 73 -9.54 -1.96 2.78
C ALA A 73 -9.14 -2.48 1.40
N ALA A 74 -10.12 -2.79 0.54
CA ALA A 74 -9.86 -3.21 -0.84
C ALA A 74 -9.08 -2.11 -1.61
N SER A 75 -9.57 -0.87 -1.55
CA SER A 75 -8.94 0.29 -2.20
C SER A 75 -7.52 0.51 -1.69
N TYR A 76 -7.30 0.40 -0.37
CA TYR A 76 -5.99 0.52 0.27
C TYR A 76 -5.00 -0.54 -0.26
N VAL A 77 -5.43 -1.80 -0.38
CA VAL A 77 -4.59 -2.90 -0.89
C VAL A 77 -4.22 -2.67 -2.36
N HIS A 78 -5.18 -2.28 -3.20
CA HIS A 78 -4.93 -1.95 -4.61
C HIS A 78 -3.94 -0.80 -4.75
N HIS A 79 -4.13 0.26 -3.95
CA HIS A 79 -3.29 1.44 -3.99
C HIS A 79 -1.84 1.12 -3.56
N VAL A 80 -1.66 0.32 -2.51
CA VAL A 80 -0.34 -0.20 -2.12
C VAL A 80 0.31 -0.99 -3.25
N ALA A 81 -0.45 -1.86 -3.93
CA ALA A 81 0.08 -2.68 -5.02
C ALA A 81 0.59 -1.80 -6.18
N ALA A 82 -0.14 -0.73 -6.52
CA ALA A 82 0.26 0.23 -7.55
C ALA A 82 1.55 0.99 -7.18
N VAL A 83 1.64 1.54 -5.96
CA VAL A 83 2.85 2.21 -5.47
C VAL A 83 4.06 1.28 -5.53
N ARG A 84 3.85 0.01 -5.18
CA ARG A 84 4.91 -0.99 -5.21
C ARG A 84 5.35 -1.33 -6.63
N ALA A 85 4.42 -1.46 -7.57
CA ALA A 85 4.76 -1.73 -8.97
C ALA A 85 5.63 -0.60 -9.53
N LEU A 86 5.24 0.65 -9.28
CA LEU A 86 6.00 1.83 -9.67
C LEU A 86 7.39 1.86 -9.03
N TRP A 87 7.47 1.57 -7.73
CA TRP A 87 8.73 1.46 -7.03
C TRP A 87 9.65 0.40 -7.66
N THR A 88 9.11 -0.79 -7.92
CA THR A 88 9.89 -1.89 -8.49
C THR A 88 10.44 -1.49 -9.85
N TYR A 89 9.60 -0.95 -10.74
CA TYR A 89 10.00 -0.43 -12.04
C TYR A 89 11.16 0.58 -11.94
N LEU A 90 11.05 1.55 -11.02
CA LEU A 90 12.10 2.56 -10.83
C LEU A 90 13.43 1.99 -10.34
N THR A 91 13.37 0.95 -9.50
CA THR A 91 14.58 0.34 -8.91
C THR A 91 15.24 -0.71 -9.80
N THR A 92 14.49 -1.34 -10.70
CA THR A 92 15.00 -2.44 -11.53
C THR A 92 15.22 -2.05 -12.97
N GLU A 93 14.17 -1.62 -13.66
CA GLU A 93 14.21 -1.39 -15.11
C GLU A 93 14.82 -0.03 -15.40
N TYR A 94 14.30 1.01 -14.76
CA TYR A 94 14.78 2.37 -14.96
C TYR A 94 16.26 2.53 -14.58
N GLN A 95 16.70 1.94 -13.47
CA GLN A 95 18.11 2.02 -13.07
C GLN A 95 19.03 1.36 -14.11
N GLN A 96 18.64 0.22 -14.68
CA GLN A 96 19.42 -0.45 -15.73
C GLN A 96 19.50 0.39 -17.02
N ASP A 97 18.38 0.99 -17.43
CA ASP A 97 18.34 1.88 -18.59
C ASP A 97 19.21 3.12 -18.40
N VAL A 98 19.22 3.68 -17.18
CA VAL A 98 20.03 4.84 -16.86
C VAL A 98 21.52 4.49 -16.82
N GLU A 99 21.90 3.36 -16.20
CA GLU A 99 23.29 2.90 -16.16
C GLU A 99 23.85 2.58 -17.56
N THR A 100 23.00 2.08 -18.48
CA THR A 100 23.38 1.81 -19.86
C THR A 100 23.51 3.08 -20.71
N LEU A 101 22.62 4.07 -20.53
CA LEU A 101 22.60 5.30 -21.33
C LEU A 101 23.61 6.37 -20.85
N LEU A 102 23.77 6.54 -19.54
CA LEU A 102 24.61 7.60 -18.94
C LEU A 102 25.96 7.07 -18.43
N GLY A 103 26.20 5.76 -18.51
CA GLY A 103 27.37 5.13 -17.91
C GLY A 103 27.36 5.25 -16.38
N ARG A 104 28.54 5.12 -15.76
CA ARG A 104 28.70 5.21 -14.29
C ARG A 104 28.71 6.66 -13.75
N LEU A 105 27.90 7.54 -14.34
CA LEU A 105 27.75 8.89 -13.79
C LEU A 105 27.15 8.79 -12.37
N PRO A 106 27.62 9.60 -11.42
CA PRO A 106 27.06 9.63 -10.08
C PRO A 106 25.65 10.21 -10.16
N LEU A 107 24.66 9.34 -10.30
CA LEU A 107 23.26 9.70 -10.18
C LEU A 107 22.99 10.26 -8.78
N PRO A 108 22.01 11.17 -8.62
CA PRO A 108 21.55 11.60 -7.31
C PRO A 108 21.26 10.37 -6.45
N ARG A 109 21.88 10.29 -5.26
CA ARG A 109 21.77 9.13 -4.35
C ARG A 109 20.33 8.62 -4.32
N HIS A 110 20.10 7.44 -4.88
CA HIS A 110 18.79 6.80 -4.86
C HIS A 110 18.34 6.58 -3.42
N PHE A 111 17.03 6.67 -3.19
CA PHE A 111 16.39 6.40 -1.89
C PHE A 111 16.83 5.06 -1.29
N ASP A 112 17.17 4.08 -2.13
CA ASP A 112 17.59 2.73 -1.70
C ASP A 112 18.95 2.68 -0.99
N ILE A 113 19.81 3.69 -1.19
CA ILE A 113 21.13 3.78 -0.55
C ILE A 113 21.05 4.58 0.77
N SER A 114 19.84 5.05 1.14
CA SER A 114 19.63 5.74 2.40
C SER A 114 19.82 4.78 3.57
N ALA A 115 20.65 5.18 4.55
CA ALA A 115 20.86 4.45 5.80
C ALA A 115 19.57 4.21 6.62
N SER A 116 18.47 4.89 6.26
CA SER A 116 17.14 4.70 6.85
C SER A 116 16.34 3.49 6.32
N HIS A 117 16.83 2.81 5.27
CA HIS A 117 16.15 1.62 4.70
C HIS A 117 15.96 0.45 5.70
N PRO A 118 16.95 0.07 6.54
CA PRO A 118 16.76 -0.98 7.55
C PRO A 118 15.72 -0.60 8.64
N GLU A 119 15.61 0.68 9.02
CA GLU A 119 14.60 1.15 9.99
C GLU A 119 13.17 1.08 9.43
N MET A 120 13.01 1.16 8.10
CA MET A 120 11.71 0.92 7.46
C MET A 120 11.23 -0.53 7.59
N ALA A 121 12.13 -1.49 7.83
CA ALA A 121 11.79 -2.89 7.96
C ALA A 121 11.18 -3.24 9.32
N SER A 122 11.61 -2.61 10.42
CA SER A 122 11.07 -2.84 11.78
C SER A 122 9.69 -2.19 11.97
N SER A 123 9.43 -1.06 11.31
CA SER A 123 8.15 -0.36 11.34
C SER A 123 7.02 -1.03 10.51
N ARG A 124 7.26 -2.24 9.96
CA ARG A 124 6.26 -2.96 9.16
C ARG A 124 5.10 -3.49 10.00
N MET A 125 5.41 -4.12 11.14
CA MET A 125 4.36 -4.62 12.04
C MET A 125 3.57 -3.46 12.64
N ILE A 126 4.24 -2.38 13.03
CA ILE A 126 3.58 -1.17 13.55
C ILE A 126 2.64 -0.57 12.51
N ARG A 127 3.05 -0.50 11.23
CA ARG A 127 2.19 -0.01 10.15
C ARG A 127 0.99 -0.90 9.87
N LEU A 128 1.18 -2.23 9.88
CA LEU A 128 0.07 -3.17 9.72
C LEU A 128 -0.89 -3.06 10.91
N ALA A 129 -0.38 -3.07 12.13
CA ALA A 129 -1.15 -2.94 13.35
C ALA A 129 -1.92 -1.60 13.38
N GLY A 130 -1.28 -0.50 13.01
CA GLY A 130 -1.94 0.81 12.91
C GLY A 130 -3.04 0.83 11.86
N THR A 131 -2.82 0.22 10.68
CA THR A 131 -3.85 0.16 9.63
C THR A 131 -5.02 -0.74 10.05
N LEU A 132 -4.74 -1.89 10.66
CA LEU A 132 -5.77 -2.77 11.22
C LEU A 132 -6.54 -2.07 12.32
N ALA A 133 -5.87 -1.37 13.23
CA ALA A 133 -6.50 -0.62 14.30
C ALA A 133 -7.43 0.46 13.73
N LEU A 134 -6.98 1.26 12.77
CA LEU A 134 -7.76 2.35 12.21
C LEU A 134 -8.95 1.90 11.35
N ILE A 135 -8.84 0.77 10.65
CA ILE A 135 -9.91 0.29 9.76
C ILE A 135 -10.84 -0.70 10.46
N VAL A 136 -10.30 -1.67 11.20
CA VAL A 136 -11.09 -2.81 11.71
C VAL A 136 -11.75 -2.49 13.04
N VAL A 137 -11.08 -1.77 13.95
CA VAL A 137 -11.64 -1.47 15.28
C VAL A 137 -12.95 -0.68 15.18
N PRO A 138 -13.07 0.39 14.36
CA PRO A 138 -14.34 1.10 14.23
C PRO A 138 -15.47 0.23 13.68
N GLN A 139 -15.17 -0.75 12.82
CA GLN A 139 -16.19 -1.68 12.32
C GLN A 139 -16.70 -2.62 13.40
N ILE A 140 -15.79 -3.18 14.23
CA ILE A 140 -16.16 -4.04 15.35
C ILE A 140 -17.00 -3.25 16.36
N LEU A 141 -16.55 -2.06 16.74
CA LEU A 141 -17.26 -1.20 17.68
C LEU A 141 -18.64 -0.80 17.15
N ALA A 142 -18.74 -0.40 15.88
CA ALA A 142 -20.03 -0.06 15.26
C ALA A 142 -20.96 -1.27 15.24
N THR A 143 -20.48 -2.45 14.82
CA THR A 143 -21.29 -3.67 14.77
C THR A 143 -21.79 -4.09 16.15
N ALA A 144 -20.92 -3.99 17.17
CA ALA A 144 -21.30 -4.27 18.56
C ALA A 144 -22.33 -3.26 19.08
N ALA A 145 -22.13 -1.96 18.83
CA ALA A 145 -23.08 -0.91 19.21
C ALA A 145 -24.44 -1.10 18.51
N GLY A 146 -24.44 -1.46 17.23
CA GLY A 146 -25.66 -1.79 16.48
C GLY A 146 -26.40 -2.98 17.09
N ALA A 147 -25.69 -4.07 17.40
CA ALA A 147 -26.27 -5.26 18.01
C ALA A 147 -26.88 -4.98 19.41
N VAL A 148 -26.19 -4.20 20.24
CA VAL A 148 -26.68 -3.83 21.58
C VAL A 148 -27.89 -2.90 21.50
N THR A 149 -27.88 -1.92 20.59
CA THR A 149 -28.92 -0.89 20.53
C THR A 149 -30.19 -1.31 19.79
N LEU A 150 -30.11 -2.23 18.84
CA LEU A 150 -31.27 -2.74 18.09
C LEU A 150 -31.78 -4.09 18.60
N GLY A 151 -30.93 -4.84 19.32
CA GLY A 151 -31.17 -6.25 19.59
C GLY A 151 -31.04 -7.10 18.30
N LEU A 152 -30.96 -8.41 18.46
CA LEU A 152 -30.85 -9.36 17.35
C LEU A 152 -32.23 -9.85 16.90
N ASN A 153 -33.07 -8.92 16.43
CA ASN A 153 -34.44 -9.23 16.00
C ASN A 153 -34.62 -9.04 14.49
N GLY A 154 -35.22 -10.04 13.83
CA GLY A 154 -35.65 -10.00 12.42
C GLY A 154 -34.61 -9.38 11.47
N PRO A 155 -34.87 -8.18 10.90
CA PRO A 155 -33.97 -7.52 9.95
C PRO A 155 -32.59 -7.14 10.50
N ALA A 156 -32.46 -6.92 11.82
CA ALA A 156 -31.17 -6.61 12.45
C ALA A 156 -30.19 -7.80 12.39
N VAL A 157 -30.70 -9.03 12.37
CA VAL A 157 -29.87 -10.24 12.24
C VAL A 157 -29.16 -10.25 10.89
N TRP A 158 -29.87 -9.96 9.80
CA TRP A 158 -29.28 -9.90 8.47
C TRP A 158 -28.22 -8.79 8.35
N ALA A 159 -28.52 -7.60 8.86
CA ALA A 159 -27.57 -6.49 8.87
C ALA A 159 -26.30 -6.81 9.68
N PHE A 160 -26.47 -7.48 10.83
CA PHE A 160 -25.36 -7.97 11.64
C PHE A 160 -24.54 -9.03 10.89
N THR A 161 -25.16 -10.04 10.28
CA THR A 161 -24.46 -11.08 9.51
C THR A 161 -23.66 -10.49 8.36
N ILE A 162 -24.24 -9.56 7.58
CA ILE A 162 -23.53 -8.87 6.49
C ILE A 162 -22.33 -8.09 7.05
N SER A 163 -22.49 -7.44 8.20
CA SER A 163 -21.41 -6.71 8.87
C SER A 163 -20.24 -7.61 9.27
N ILE A 164 -20.52 -8.80 9.83
CA ILE A 164 -19.48 -9.79 10.17
C ILE A 164 -18.74 -10.27 8.92
N VAL A 165 -19.46 -10.55 7.83
CA VAL A 165 -18.84 -10.94 6.55
C VAL A 165 -17.96 -9.81 6.01
N ALA A 166 -18.41 -8.56 6.08
CA ALA A 166 -17.61 -7.40 5.65
C ALA A 166 -16.35 -7.20 6.51
N ILE A 167 -16.43 -7.38 7.82
CA ILE A 167 -15.27 -7.35 8.73
C ILE A 167 -14.28 -8.46 8.38
N ALA A 168 -14.76 -9.69 8.22
CA ALA A 168 -13.93 -10.83 7.83
C ALA A 168 -13.25 -10.59 6.48
N GLY A 169 -14.00 -10.09 5.49
CA GLY A 169 -13.47 -9.68 4.19
C GLY A 169 -12.38 -8.61 4.32
N THR A 170 -12.61 -7.58 5.15
CA THR A 170 -11.63 -6.52 5.43
C THR A 170 -10.33 -7.10 5.98
N MET A 171 -10.43 -7.99 6.99
CA MET A 171 -9.26 -8.66 7.56
C MET A 171 -8.53 -9.50 6.51
N VAL A 172 -9.24 -10.30 5.72
CA VAL A 172 -8.66 -11.13 4.66
C VAL A 172 -7.91 -10.27 3.64
N PHE A 173 -8.50 -9.17 3.16
CA PHE A 173 -7.84 -8.27 2.21
C PHE A 173 -6.58 -7.65 2.79
N LEU A 174 -6.62 -7.14 4.02
CA LEU A 174 -5.45 -6.53 4.66
C LEU A 174 -4.34 -7.55 4.93
N ILE A 175 -4.68 -8.75 5.39
CA ILE A 175 -3.72 -9.84 5.62
C ILE A 175 -3.13 -10.34 4.29
N TYR A 176 -3.95 -10.55 3.26
CA TYR A 176 -3.48 -10.96 1.94
C TYR A 176 -2.56 -9.89 1.33
N GLY A 177 -2.93 -8.61 1.45
CA GLY A 177 -2.11 -7.47 1.06
C GLY A 177 -0.79 -7.37 1.83
N TYR A 178 -0.70 -7.98 3.02
CA TYR A 178 0.54 -8.12 3.79
C TYR A 178 1.36 -9.36 3.37
N LEU A 179 0.75 -10.54 3.30
CA LEU A 179 1.43 -11.81 2.97
C LEU A 179 1.97 -11.85 1.55
N SER A 180 1.28 -11.25 0.58
CA SER A 180 1.79 -11.09 -0.79
C SER A 180 3.11 -10.30 -0.86
N ARG A 181 3.44 -9.54 0.18
CA ARG A 181 4.74 -8.84 0.30
C ARG A 181 5.84 -9.76 0.79
N SER A 182 5.58 -10.67 1.73
CA SER A 182 6.60 -11.56 2.28
C SER A 182 7.05 -12.60 1.25
N LYS A 183 6.10 -13.29 0.59
CA LYS A 183 6.41 -14.34 -0.40
C LYS A 183 7.29 -13.85 -1.55
N ARG A 184 6.98 -12.68 -2.12
CA ARG A 184 7.74 -12.13 -3.25
C ARG A 184 9.18 -11.73 -2.89
N ARG A 185 9.45 -11.35 -1.63
CA ARG A 185 10.81 -11.08 -1.18
C ARG A 185 11.64 -12.35 -1.08
N GLN A 186 11.06 -13.41 -0.53
CA GLN A 186 11.71 -14.71 -0.47
C GLN A 186 12.06 -15.21 -1.88
N ILE A 187 11.16 -15.04 -2.84
CA ILE A 187 11.42 -15.38 -4.25
C ILE A 187 12.57 -14.53 -4.82
N ALA A 188 12.58 -13.22 -4.58
CA ALA A 188 13.64 -12.33 -5.06
C ALA A 188 15.02 -12.67 -4.44
N GLU A 189 15.06 -12.98 -3.14
CA GLU A 189 16.27 -13.42 -2.45
C GLU A 189 16.76 -14.78 -2.98
N GLN A 190 15.86 -15.74 -3.19
CA GLN A 190 16.20 -17.03 -3.78
C GLN A 190 16.75 -16.88 -5.21
N LEU A 191 16.14 -16.06 -6.04
CA LEU A 191 16.63 -15.78 -7.40
C LEU A 191 18.00 -15.10 -7.38
N ARG A 192 18.24 -14.17 -6.44
CA ARG A 192 19.56 -13.54 -6.26
C ARG A 192 20.63 -14.54 -5.87
N LEU A 193 20.31 -15.50 -4.99
CA LEU A 193 21.24 -16.57 -4.59
C LEU A 193 21.53 -17.52 -5.75
N LEU A 194 20.52 -17.91 -6.53
CA LEU A 194 20.67 -18.76 -7.72
C LEU A 194 21.44 -18.07 -8.86
N GLY A 195 21.28 -16.76 -9.03
CA GLY A 195 22.08 -15.99 -9.99
C GLY A 195 23.56 -15.96 -9.62
N ARG A 196 23.87 -15.88 -8.32
CA ARG A 196 25.24 -15.81 -7.80
C ARG A 196 26.01 -17.13 -7.97
N THR A 197 25.34 -18.27 -7.81
CA THR A 197 25.94 -19.59 -8.05
C THR A 197 26.22 -19.85 -9.54
N ARG A 198 25.43 -19.26 -10.45
CA ARG A 198 25.67 -19.36 -11.89
C ARG A 198 26.91 -18.59 -12.34
N THR A 199 27.18 -17.43 -11.76
CA THR A 199 28.37 -16.64 -12.09
C THR A 199 29.68 -17.26 -11.61
N THR A 200 29.67 -18.02 -10.51
CA THR A 200 30.88 -18.70 -10.00
C THR A 200 31.26 -19.95 -10.80
N HIS A 201 30.30 -20.57 -11.50
CA HIS A 201 30.59 -21.78 -12.27
C HIS A 201 31.20 -21.48 -13.65
N ASN A 202 30.83 -20.35 -14.28
CA ASN A 202 31.39 -19.93 -15.56
C ASN A 202 32.82 -19.37 -15.47
N SER A 203 33.33 -19.04 -14.28
CA SER A 203 34.72 -18.60 -14.09
C SER A 203 35.70 -19.74 -13.82
N ALA A 204 35.24 -21.00 -13.83
CA ALA A 204 36.04 -22.18 -13.49
C ALA A 204 36.29 -23.13 -14.67
N ILE A 205 35.94 -22.73 -15.89
CA ILE A 205 36.28 -23.47 -17.12
C ILE A 205 37.46 -22.73 -17.76
N PRO A 206 38.68 -23.30 -17.72
CA PRO A 206 39.86 -22.74 -18.37
C PRO A 206 39.77 -22.77 -19.90
#